data_AF-A0A562DJ91-F1
#
_entry.id   AF-A0A562DJ91-F1
#
_cell.length_a   1.000
_cell.length_b   1.000
_cell.length_c   1.000
_cell.angle_alpha   90.00
_cell.angle_beta   90.00
_cell.angle_gamma   90.00
#
_symmetry.space_group_name_H-M   'P 1'
#
loop_
_entity.id
_entity.type
_entity.pdbx_description
1 polymer ?
#
loop_
_entity_poly.entity_id
_entity_poly.type
_entity_poly.pdbx_seq_one_letter_code
_entity_poly.pdbx_strand_id
1 'polypeptide(L)'
;MDALKPAVGWLLGGIVAIALGLAAKPLLPERIADIASVMLVSIGVGSLASGLIRWRLPALCEAAPTDLRRRYTREILLAMAAYMVMVVATVSVLRDGGPEGPLRALVALLPVPPIAFVLRAMVRYIRDADEMQQRIELEAVSIATALVALLYMSGGFLQAAKVIDLPAAAVMIWVFPLLCATYGVAKFLVMRRYQ
;
A
#
# COMPACT_ATOMS: atom_id res chain seq x y z
N MET A 1 -6.02 -26.43 15.82
CA MET A 1 -6.82 -25.26 16.31
C MET A 1 -5.93 -24.08 16.69
N ASP A 2 -4.60 -24.19 16.55
CA ASP A 2 -3.65 -23.18 17.04
C ASP A 2 -3.43 -21.98 16.12
N ALA A 3 -3.64 -22.14 14.81
CA ALA A 3 -3.54 -21.05 13.83
C ALA A 3 -4.77 -20.09 13.83
N LEU A 4 -5.87 -20.48 14.47
CA LEU A 4 -7.12 -19.70 14.47
C LEU A 4 -7.04 -18.48 15.40
N LYS A 5 -6.39 -18.64 16.56
CA LYS A 5 -6.25 -17.60 17.59
C LYS A 5 -5.53 -16.33 17.10
N PRO A 6 -4.37 -16.41 16.41
CA PRO A 6 -3.73 -15.20 15.91
C PRO A 6 -4.54 -14.53 14.80
N ALA A 7 -5.16 -15.28 13.88
CA ALA A 7 -5.96 -14.72 12.79
C ALA A 7 -7.15 -13.89 13.29
N VAL A 8 -7.85 -14.38 14.33
CA VAL A 8 -8.98 -13.69 14.94
C VAL A 8 -8.56 -12.35 15.58
N GLY A 9 -7.37 -12.26 16.19
CA GLY A 9 -6.86 -11.01 16.75
C GLY A 9 -6.62 -9.92 15.70
N TRP A 10 -6.11 -10.29 14.52
CA TRP A 10 -5.92 -9.34 13.40
C TRP A 10 -7.24 -8.91 12.76
N LEU A 11 -8.21 -9.83 12.65
CA LEU A 11 -9.54 -9.52 12.15
C LEU A 11 -10.31 -8.57 13.08
N LEU A 12 -10.31 -8.85 14.39
CA LEU A 12 -10.94 -8.01 15.39
C LEU A 12 -10.25 -6.65 15.51
N GLY A 13 -8.91 -6.62 15.50
CA GLY A 13 -8.15 -5.37 15.49
C GLY A 13 -8.45 -4.50 14.26
N GLY A 14 -8.62 -5.11 13.08
CA GLY A 14 -8.99 -4.40 11.87
C GLY A 14 -10.41 -3.83 11.91
N ILE A 15 -11.37 -4.59 12.43
CA ILE A 15 -12.76 -4.12 12.62
C ILE A 15 -12.80 -2.95 13.61
N VAL A 16 -12.06 -3.05 14.72
CA VAL A 16 -11.98 -1.98 15.73
C VAL A 16 -11.32 -0.73 15.16
N ALA A 17 -10.26 -0.85 14.37
CA ALA A 17 -9.62 0.30 13.73
C ALA A 17 -10.57 1.02 12.75
N ILE A 18 -11.34 0.26 11.93
CA ILE A 18 -12.35 0.84 11.01
C ILE A 18 -13.46 1.54 11.80
N ALA A 19 -13.98 0.89 12.84
CA ALA A 19 -15.03 1.45 13.69
C ALA A 19 -14.56 2.73 14.41
N LEU A 20 -13.33 2.74 14.94
CA LEU A 20 -12.73 3.90 15.59
C LEU A 20 -12.50 5.05 14.60
N GLY A 21 -12.08 4.74 13.37
CA GLY A 21 -11.89 5.72 12.30
C GLY A 21 -13.19 6.39 11.85
N LEU A 22 -14.29 5.63 11.80
CA LEU A 22 -15.61 6.16 11.48
C LEU A 22 -16.22 6.94 12.66
N ALA A 23 -15.99 6.49 13.89
CA ALA A 23 -16.51 7.11 15.12
C ALA A 23 -15.73 8.35 15.58
N ALA A 24 -14.51 8.58 15.08
CA ALA A 24 -13.73 9.78 15.38
C ALA A 24 -14.22 11.04 14.64
N LYS A 25 -15.02 10.87 13.57
CA LYS A 25 -15.56 11.97 12.76
C LYS A 25 -16.35 13.03 13.56
N PRO A 26 -17.28 12.68 14.47
CA PRO A 26 -18.05 13.67 15.23
C PRO A 26 -17.28 14.36 16.37
N LEU A 27 -16.08 13.91 16.73
CA LEU A 27 -15.36 14.42 17.91
C LEU A 27 -14.18 15.36 17.60
N LEU A 28 -13.76 15.45 16.33
CA LEU A 28 -12.57 16.19 15.93
C LEU A 28 -12.91 17.27 14.90
N PRO A 29 -12.11 18.35 14.80
CA PRO A 29 -12.22 19.32 13.71
C PRO A 29 -12.15 18.59 12.36
N GLU A 30 -13.05 18.94 11.43
CA GLU A 30 -13.24 18.30 10.11
C GLU A 30 -11.93 17.87 9.41
N ARG A 31 -10.92 18.74 9.43
CA ARG A 31 -9.62 18.47 8.77
C ARG A 31 -8.81 17.35 9.44
N ILE A 32 -8.88 17.23 10.76
CA ILE A 32 -8.17 16.20 11.54
C ILE A 32 -8.96 14.89 11.51
N ALA A 33 -10.29 14.98 11.56
CA ALA A 33 -11.20 13.85 11.43
C ALA A 33 -11.02 13.11 10.10
N ASP A 34 -10.91 13.82 8.97
CA ASP A 34 -10.73 13.18 7.67
C ASP A 34 -9.38 12.44 7.55
N ILE A 35 -8.28 13.08 7.95
CA ILE A 35 -6.95 12.46 7.90
C ILE A 35 -6.88 11.23 8.82
N ALA A 36 -7.39 11.35 10.05
CA ALA A 36 -7.42 10.25 11.02
C ALA A 36 -8.32 9.10 10.55
N SER A 37 -9.48 9.40 9.96
CA SER A 37 -10.41 8.37 9.46
C SER A 37 -9.81 7.59 8.28
N VAL A 38 -9.13 8.27 7.34
CA VAL A 38 -8.46 7.62 6.20
C VAL A 38 -7.34 6.69 6.68
N MET A 39 -6.53 7.12 7.65
CA MET A 39 -5.49 6.29 8.26
C MET A 39 -6.05 5.05 8.96
N LEU A 40 -7.09 5.23 9.76
CA LEU A 40 -7.69 4.15 10.54
C LEU A 40 -8.42 3.13 9.67
N VAL A 41 -9.09 3.59 8.61
CA VAL A 41 -9.72 2.70 7.62
C VAL A 41 -8.67 1.91 6.84
N SER A 42 -7.57 2.53 6.40
CA SER A 42 -6.51 1.83 5.66
C SER A 42 -5.73 0.83 6.52
N ILE A 43 -5.45 1.17 7.78
CA ILE A 43 -4.90 0.23 8.77
C ILE A 43 -5.86 -0.94 8.98
N GLY A 44 -7.15 -0.66 9.10
CA GLY A 44 -8.19 -1.65 9.31
C GLY A 44 -8.39 -2.62 8.13
N VAL A 45 -8.39 -2.11 6.90
CA VAL A 45 -8.41 -2.93 5.68
C VAL A 45 -7.17 -3.81 5.58
N GLY A 46 -5.98 -3.26 5.86
CA GLY A 46 -4.73 -4.02 5.83
C GLY A 46 -4.69 -5.15 6.87
N SER A 47 -5.22 -4.92 8.08
CA SER A 47 -5.29 -5.91 9.15
C SER A 47 -6.39 -6.96 8.92
N LEU A 48 -7.52 -6.59 8.31
CA LEU A 48 -8.54 -7.53 7.83
C LEU A 48 -8.01 -8.45 6.74
N ALA A 49 -7.35 -7.90 5.72
CA ALA A 49 -6.73 -8.69 4.66
C ALA A 49 -5.67 -9.65 5.24
N SER A 50 -4.84 -9.17 6.16
CA SER A 50 -3.84 -9.98 6.86
C SER A 50 -4.46 -11.10 7.70
N GLY A 51 -5.54 -10.82 8.42
CA GLY A 51 -6.29 -11.80 9.21
C GLY A 51 -6.95 -12.87 8.33
N LEU A 52 -7.52 -12.47 7.19
CA LEU A 52 -8.12 -13.38 6.22
C LEU A 52 -7.08 -14.31 5.58
N ILE A 53 -5.91 -13.76 5.21
CA ILE A 53 -4.80 -14.55 4.66
C ILE A 53 -4.30 -15.57 5.68
N ARG A 54 -4.11 -15.16 6.94
CA ARG A 54 -3.70 -16.07 8.02
C ARG A 54 -4.72 -17.17 8.31
N TRP A 55 -6.01 -16.84 8.23
CA TRP A 55 -7.08 -17.81 8.44
C TRP A 55 -7.18 -18.83 7.30
N ARG A 56 -7.11 -18.35 6.05
CA ARG A 56 -7.32 -19.20 4.87
C ARG A 56 -6.09 -20.04 4.53
N LEU A 57 -4.88 -19.59 4.83
CA LEU A 57 -3.64 -20.21 4.35
C LEU A 57 -2.50 -20.06 5.37
N PRO A 58 -2.58 -20.76 6.52
CA PRO A 58 -1.60 -20.66 7.60
C PRO A 58 -0.18 -21.09 7.19
N ALA A 59 -0.06 -22.07 6.29
CA ALA A 59 1.22 -22.56 5.77
C ALA A 59 2.06 -21.47 5.06
N LEU A 60 1.43 -20.40 4.55
CA LEU A 60 2.13 -19.27 3.92
C LEU A 60 2.92 -18.40 4.91
N CYS A 61 2.49 -18.39 6.18
CA CYS A 61 3.13 -17.57 7.21
C CYS A 61 4.36 -18.24 7.83
N GLU A 62 4.48 -19.56 7.69
CA GLU A 62 5.57 -20.37 8.26
C GLU A 62 6.75 -20.55 7.31
N ALA A 63 6.57 -20.30 6.00
CA ALA A 63 7.58 -20.55 4.97
C ALA A 63 8.71 -19.50 4.88
N ALA A 64 8.63 -18.36 5.56
CA ALA A 64 9.63 -17.27 5.45
C ALA A 64 10.44 -17.08 6.75
N PRO A 65 11.79 -16.94 6.68
CA PRO A 65 12.64 -16.63 7.83
C PRO A 65 12.14 -15.40 8.60
N THR A 66 11.96 -15.54 9.92
CA THR A 66 11.24 -14.55 10.73
C THR A 66 12.01 -13.24 10.92
N ASP A 67 13.34 -13.28 10.84
CA ASP A 67 14.27 -12.17 11.03
C ASP A 67 14.32 -11.23 9.82
N LEU A 68 14.49 -11.77 8.61
CA LEU A 68 14.48 -10.99 7.36
C LEU A 68 13.13 -10.29 7.18
N ARG A 69 12.04 -11.03 7.42
CA ARG A 69 10.67 -10.49 7.37
C ARG A 69 10.45 -9.36 8.37
N ARG A 70 10.95 -9.49 9.60
CA ARG A 70 10.78 -8.46 10.65
C ARG A 70 11.54 -7.19 10.31
N ARG A 71 12.76 -7.31 9.79
CA ARG A 71 13.55 -6.15 9.33
C ARG A 71 12.86 -5.44 8.17
N TYR A 72 12.44 -6.19 7.14
CA TYR A 72 11.71 -5.67 5.99
C TYR A 72 10.41 -4.96 6.39
N THR A 73 9.61 -5.61 7.24
CA THR A 73 8.35 -5.04 7.74
C THR A 73 8.59 -3.73 8.49
N ARG A 74 9.62 -3.68 9.35
CA ARG A 74 9.96 -2.44 10.07
C ARG A 74 10.38 -1.32 9.12
N GLU A 75 11.19 -1.62 8.11
CA GLU A 75 11.62 -0.62 7.13
C GLU A 75 10.47 -0.08 6.29
N ILE A 76 9.56 -0.96 5.85
CA ILE A 76 8.33 -0.54 5.17
C ILE A 76 7.46 0.31 6.08
N LEU A 77 7.23 -0.11 7.33
CA LEU A 77 6.40 0.65 8.27
C LEU A 77 6.98 2.04 8.53
N LEU A 78 8.29 2.16 8.70
CA LEU A 78 8.97 3.45 8.87
C LEU A 78 8.85 4.32 7.62
N ALA A 79 9.05 3.76 6.44
CA ALA A 79 8.94 4.50 5.19
C ALA A 79 7.49 4.92 4.87
N MET A 80 6.51 4.07 5.22
CA MET A 80 5.08 4.41 5.13
C MET A 80 4.69 5.50 6.11
N ALA A 81 5.16 5.45 7.36
CA ALA A 81 4.94 6.50 8.33
C ALA A 81 5.53 7.84 7.84
N ALA A 82 6.76 7.81 7.29
CA ALA A 82 7.38 8.97 6.67
C ALA A 82 6.57 9.47 5.48
N TYR A 83 6.10 8.59 4.60
CA TYR A 83 5.25 8.93 3.45
C TYR A 83 3.99 9.69 3.91
N MET A 84 3.29 9.16 4.90
CA MET A 84 2.06 9.80 5.41
C MET A 84 2.33 11.19 5.99
N VAL A 85 3.42 11.34 6.76
CA VAL A 85 3.83 12.65 7.29
C VAL A 85 4.15 13.62 6.15
N MET A 86 4.89 13.18 5.13
CA MET A 86 5.24 14.01 3.98
C MET A 86 4.01 14.42 3.17
N VAL A 87 3.04 13.53 2.94
CA VAL A 87 1.79 13.87 2.26
C VAL A 87 1.01 14.93 3.03
N VAL A 88 0.84 14.76 4.35
CA VAL A 88 0.14 15.75 5.19
C VAL A 88 0.88 17.09 5.17
N ALA A 89 2.21 17.09 5.24
CA ALA A 89 3.02 18.30 5.15
C ALA A 89 2.85 19.00 3.80
N THR A 90 3.00 18.26 2.68
CA THR A 90 2.83 18.78 1.32
C THR A 90 1.45 19.40 1.11
N VAL A 91 0.38 18.68 1.48
CA VAL A 91 -1.00 19.17 1.33
C VAL A 91 -1.26 20.39 2.20
N SER A 92 -0.70 20.43 3.41
CA SER A 92 -0.87 21.57 4.32
C SER A 92 -0.19 22.83 3.78
N VAL A 93 1.08 22.71 3.37
CA VAL A 93 1.86 23.84 2.82
C VAL A 93 1.27 24.35 1.51
N LEU A 94 0.81 23.46 0.62
CA LEU A 94 0.28 23.87 -0.68
C LEU A 94 -1.13 24.48 -0.61
N ARG A 95 -1.90 24.21 0.45
CA ARG A 95 -3.27 24.73 0.63
C ARG A 95 -3.27 26.21 1.04
N ASP A 96 -2.29 26.65 1.82
CA ASP A 96 -2.22 28.00 2.39
C ASP A 96 -1.52 29.02 1.47
N GLY A 97 -1.70 28.88 0.15
CA GLY A 97 -1.05 29.75 -0.84
C GLY A 97 0.45 29.49 -0.98
N GLY A 98 0.89 28.25 -0.72
CA GLY A 98 2.28 27.81 -0.64
C GLY A 98 3.20 28.25 -1.80
N PRO A 99 4.51 27.98 -1.67
CA PRO A 99 5.55 28.63 -2.47
C PRO A 99 5.32 28.52 -3.98
N GLU A 100 5.77 29.53 -4.71
CA GLU A 100 5.64 29.62 -6.17
C GLU A 100 6.87 29.05 -6.89
N GLY A 101 6.73 28.82 -8.20
CA GLY A 101 7.84 28.41 -9.06
C GLY A 101 8.48 27.06 -8.67
N PRO A 102 9.82 26.92 -8.75
CA PRO A 102 10.52 25.66 -8.51
C PRO A 102 10.33 25.08 -7.10
N LEU A 103 10.15 25.94 -6.10
CA LEU A 103 9.91 25.52 -4.72
C LEU A 103 8.59 24.75 -4.58
N ARG A 104 7.55 25.14 -5.34
CA ARG A 104 6.28 24.42 -5.38
C ARG A 104 6.46 22.97 -5.83
N ALA A 105 7.27 22.77 -6.86
CA ALA A 105 7.56 21.44 -7.41
C ALA A 105 8.32 20.56 -6.40
N LEU A 106 9.31 21.13 -5.70
CA LEU A 106 10.04 20.43 -4.64
C LEU A 106 9.11 19.99 -3.49
N VAL A 107 8.20 20.85 -3.05
CA VAL A 107 7.22 20.51 -2.02
C VAL A 107 6.23 19.45 -2.50
N ALA A 108 5.80 19.51 -3.77
CA ALA A 108 4.91 18.51 -4.36
C ALA A 108 5.57 17.12 -4.49
N LEU A 109 6.89 17.06 -4.66
CA LEU A 109 7.67 15.83 -4.79
C LEU A 109 8.18 15.27 -3.45
N LEU A 110 7.97 15.97 -2.34
CA LEU A 110 8.36 15.52 -0.99
C LEU A 110 7.87 14.10 -0.59
N PRO A 111 6.72 13.60 -1.06
CA PRO A 111 6.28 12.23 -0.79
C PRO A 111 7.05 11.14 -1.56
N VAL A 112 7.82 11.52 -2.59
CA VAL A 112 8.50 10.56 -3.48
C VAL A 112 9.67 9.84 -2.78
N PRO A 113 10.56 10.50 -2.03
CA PRO A 113 11.68 9.83 -1.36
C PRO A 113 11.23 8.71 -0.39
N PRO A 114 10.21 8.87 0.46
CA PRO A 114 9.67 7.76 1.25
C PRO A 114 9.28 6.54 0.42
N ILE A 115 8.61 6.72 -0.72
CA ILE A 115 8.26 5.61 -1.63
C ILE A 115 9.52 4.97 -2.24
N ALA A 116 10.52 5.76 -2.60
CA ALA A 116 11.80 5.24 -3.08
C ALA A 116 12.51 4.36 -2.03
N PHE A 117 12.41 4.71 -0.73
CA PHE A 117 12.91 3.86 0.36
C PHE A 117 12.17 2.53 0.45
N VAL A 118 10.86 2.51 0.22
CA VAL A 118 10.06 1.26 0.17
C VAL A 118 10.53 0.37 -0.98
N LEU A 119 10.72 0.94 -2.17
CA LEU A 119 11.23 0.20 -3.32
C LEU A 119 12.62 -0.36 -3.06
N ARG A 120 13.51 0.43 -2.46
CA ARG A 120 14.85 -0.02 -2.05
C ARG A 120 14.77 -1.18 -1.06
N ALA A 121 13.92 -1.09 -0.04
CA ALA A 121 13.71 -2.16 0.94
C ALA A 121 13.17 -3.44 0.28
N MET A 122 12.25 -3.29 -0.69
CA MET A 122 11.69 -4.40 -1.46
C MET A 122 12.73 -5.08 -2.34
N VAL A 123 13.52 -4.33 -3.09
CA VAL A 123 14.60 -4.89 -3.92
C VAL A 123 15.62 -5.63 -3.05
N ARG A 124 15.98 -5.07 -1.88
CA ARG A 124 16.89 -5.75 -0.96
C ARG A 124 16.28 -7.04 -0.40
N TYR A 125 15.01 -7.02 -0.02
CA TYR A 125 14.29 -8.21 0.43
C TYR A 125 14.27 -9.32 -0.64
N ILE A 126 13.98 -8.99 -1.90
CA ILE A 126 13.97 -9.98 -3.01
C ILE A 126 15.36 -10.59 -3.26
N ARG A 127 16.42 -9.80 -3.07
CA ARG A 127 17.81 -10.26 -3.24
C ARG A 127 18.28 -11.16 -2.10
N ASP A 128 17.84 -10.88 -0.88
CA ASP A 128 18.23 -11.62 0.32
C ASP A 128 17.31 -12.83 0.59
N ALA A 129 16.21 -12.98 -0.16
CA ALA A 129 15.29 -14.10 -0.07
C ALA A 129 15.86 -15.38 -0.70
N ASP A 130 15.36 -16.53 -0.27
CA ASP A 130 15.70 -17.81 -0.90
C ASP A 130 15.21 -17.87 -2.37
N GLU A 131 15.71 -18.84 -3.14
CA GLU A 131 15.41 -18.96 -4.57
C GLU A 131 13.91 -19.12 -4.88
N MET A 132 13.17 -19.80 -4.00
CA MET A 132 11.74 -20.04 -4.19
C MET A 132 10.95 -18.74 -3.95
N GLN A 133 11.21 -18.06 -2.84
CA GLN A 133 10.60 -16.77 -2.49
C GLN A 133 10.97 -15.71 -3.51
N GLN A 134 12.22 -15.65 -3.95
CA GLN A 134 12.66 -14.72 -5.01
C GLN A 134 11.86 -14.94 -6.31
N ARG A 135 11.63 -16.19 -6.73
CA ARG A 135 10.80 -16.49 -7.91
C ARG A 135 9.36 -16.02 -7.72
N ILE A 136 8.74 -16.32 -6.57
CA ILE A 136 7.37 -15.90 -6.26
C ILE A 136 7.24 -14.36 -6.31
N GLU A 137 8.20 -13.65 -5.71
CA GLU A 137 8.20 -12.18 -5.69
C GLU A 137 8.36 -11.59 -7.08
N LEU A 138 9.31 -12.09 -7.88
CA LEU A 138 9.55 -11.60 -9.24
C LEU A 138 8.38 -11.91 -10.18
N GLU A 139 7.77 -13.08 -10.08
CA GLU A 139 6.57 -13.44 -10.86
C GLU A 139 5.40 -12.53 -10.47
N ALA A 140 5.16 -12.31 -9.18
CA ALA A 140 4.11 -11.42 -8.69
C ALA A 140 4.30 -9.97 -9.15
N VAL A 141 5.52 -9.42 -9.05
CA VAL A 141 5.85 -8.07 -9.53
C VAL A 141 5.65 -7.97 -11.04
N SER A 142 6.06 -9.00 -11.79
CA SER A 142 5.91 -9.02 -13.26
C SER A 142 4.45 -9.00 -13.67
N ILE A 143 3.61 -9.85 -13.06
CA ILE A 143 2.17 -9.90 -13.33
C ILE A 143 1.51 -8.55 -12.98
N ALA A 144 1.80 -8.02 -11.79
CA ALA A 144 1.23 -6.76 -11.34
C ALA A 144 1.59 -5.58 -12.25
N THR A 145 2.87 -5.49 -12.62
CA THR A 145 3.37 -4.43 -13.50
C THR A 145 2.74 -4.53 -14.89
N ALA A 146 2.69 -5.74 -15.47
CA ALA A 146 2.09 -5.95 -16.78
C ALA A 146 0.58 -5.61 -16.80
N LEU A 147 -0.16 -6.04 -15.78
CA LEU A 147 -1.60 -5.74 -15.66
C LEU A 147 -1.86 -4.24 -15.51
N VAL A 148 -1.12 -3.56 -14.63
CA VAL A 148 -1.30 -2.11 -14.42
C VAL A 148 -0.89 -1.32 -15.66
N ALA A 149 0.19 -1.69 -16.33
CA ALA A 149 0.60 -1.08 -17.60
C ALA A 149 -0.47 -1.25 -18.68
N LEU A 150 -1.05 -2.45 -18.79
CA LEU A 150 -2.13 -2.74 -19.73
C LEU A 150 -3.36 -1.87 -19.43
N LEU A 151 -3.81 -1.83 -18.17
CA LEU A 151 -4.95 -1.01 -17.75
C LEU A 151 -4.72 0.49 -18.00
N TYR A 152 -3.54 1.00 -17.67
CA TYR A 152 -3.19 2.39 -17.88
C TYR A 152 -3.17 2.75 -19.37
N MET A 153 -2.59 1.89 -20.20
CA MET A 153 -2.60 2.05 -21.66
C MET A 153 -4.02 2.00 -22.23
N SER A 154 -4.84 1.04 -21.81
CA SER A 154 -6.24 0.94 -22.23
C SER A 154 -7.05 2.19 -21.85
N GLY A 155 -6.86 2.70 -20.62
CA GLY A 155 -7.45 3.97 -20.18
C GLY A 155 -7.00 5.14 -21.05
N GLY A 156 -5.70 5.21 -21.37
CA GLY A 156 -5.15 6.22 -22.28
C GLY A 156 -5.78 6.21 -23.67
N PHE A 157 -6.00 5.03 -24.26
CA PHE A 157 -6.69 4.91 -25.54
C PHE A 157 -8.16 5.32 -25.45
N LEU A 158 -8.88 4.93 -24.40
CA LEU A 158 -10.27 5.34 -24.19
C LEU A 158 -10.39 6.87 -24.02
N GLN A 159 -9.44 7.51 -23.35
CA GLN A 159 -9.41 8.96 -23.20
C GLN A 159 -9.03 9.66 -24.51
N ALA A 160 -8.09 9.11 -25.29
CA ALA A 160 -7.74 9.61 -26.62
C ALA A 160 -8.93 9.51 -27.60
N ALA A 161 -9.73 8.45 -27.50
CA ALA A 161 -10.97 8.27 -28.26
C ALA A 161 -12.15 9.09 -27.71
N LYS A 162 -11.96 9.89 -26.65
CA LYS A 162 -12.99 10.69 -25.97
C LYS A 162 -14.17 9.87 -25.45
N VAL A 163 -13.95 8.59 -25.14
CA VAL A 163 -14.97 7.69 -24.55
C VAL A 163 -15.10 7.93 -23.05
N ILE A 164 -13.98 8.24 -22.39
CA ILE A 164 -13.93 8.60 -20.96
C ILE A 164 -13.17 9.91 -20.78
N ASP A 165 -13.48 10.63 -19.71
CA ASP A 165 -12.72 11.79 -19.26
C ASP A 165 -12.37 11.63 -17.78
N LEU A 166 -11.07 11.42 -17.51
CA LEU A 166 -10.55 11.21 -16.17
C LEU A 166 -9.51 12.29 -15.84
N PRO A 167 -9.54 12.89 -14.63
CA PRO A 167 -8.53 13.85 -14.21
C PRO A 167 -7.15 13.19 -14.19
N ALA A 168 -6.22 13.65 -15.03
CA ALA A 168 -4.90 13.03 -15.19
C ALA A 168 -4.13 12.88 -13.86
N ALA A 169 -4.19 13.92 -13.01
CA ALA A 169 -3.55 13.89 -11.70
C ALA A 169 -4.11 12.76 -10.80
N ALA A 170 -5.43 12.54 -10.82
CA ALA A 170 -6.04 11.45 -10.07
C ALA A 170 -5.55 10.10 -10.60
N VAL A 171 -5.56 9.88 -11.92
CA VAL A 171 -5.10 8.62 -12.50
C VAL A 171 -3.63 8.35 -12.14
N MET A 172 -2.75 9.35 -12.29
CA MET A 172 -1.32 9.23 -11.96
C MET A 172 -1.06 8.89 -10.50
N ILE A 173 -1.79 9.49 -9.56
CA ILE A 173 -1.67 9.20 -8.13
C ILE A 173 -2.11 7.76 -7.82
N TRP A 174 -3.15 7.26 -8.49
CA TRP A 174 -3.72 5.93 -8.24
C TRP A 174 -2.96 4.77 -8.89
N VAL A 175 -2.01 5.04 -9.80
CA VAL A 175 -1.16 3.98 -10.41
C VAL A 175 -0.42 3.18 -9.35
N PHE A 176 0.24 3.85 -8.40
CA PHE A 176 1.04 3.17 -7.39
C PHE A 176 0.19 2.34 -6.40
N PRO A 177 -0.92 2.86 -5.81
CA PRO A 177 -1.86 2.06 -5.04
C PRO A 177 -2.39 0.84 -5.80
N LEU A 178 -2.75 1.02 -7.08
CA LEU A 178 -3.23 -0.08 -7.91
C LEU A 178 -2.14 -1.14 -8.10
N LEU A 179 -0.89 -0.74 -8.34
CA LEU A 179 0.25 -1.64 -8.44
C LEU A 179 0.49 -2.43 -7.16
N CYS A 180 0.42 -1.78 -5.99
CA CYS A 180 0.56 -2.47 -4.71
C CYS A 180 -0.57 -3.49 -4.48
N ALA A 181 -1.81 -3.13 -4.83
CA ALA A 181 -2.97 -4.00 -4.69
C ALA A 181 -2.87 -5.22 -5.62
N THR A 182 -2.56 -5.01 -6.91
CA THR A 182 -2.40 -6.09 -7.88
C THR A 182 -1.22 -6.99 -7.56
N TYR A 183 -0.11 -6.43 -7.07
CA TYR A 183 1.03 -7.21 -6.55
C TYR A 183 0.62 -8.10 -5.37
N GLY A 184 -0.13 -7.58 -4.40
CA GLY A 184 -0.62 -8.38 -3.27
C GLY A 184 -1.49 -9.57 -3.71
N VAL A 185 -2.39 -9.34 -4.67
CA VAL A 185 -3.25 -10.39 -5.26
C VAL A 185 -2.42 -11.38 -6.09
N ALA A 186 -1.53 -10.90 -6.96
CA ALA A 186 -0.68 -11.74 -7.79
C ALA A 186 0.22 -12.63 -6.94
N LYS A 187 0.87 -12.07 -5.92
CA LYS A 187 1.69 -12.82 -4.96
C LYS A 187 0.90 -13.93 -4.28
N PHE A 188 -0.32 -13.62 -3.84
CA PHE A 188 -1.20 -14.62 -3.23
C PHE A 188 -1.54 -15.78 -4.18
N LEU A 189 -1.83 -15.47 -5.44
CA LEU A 189 -2.16 -16.49 -6.46
C LEU A 189 -0.94 -17.33 -6.85
N VAL A 190 0.21 -16.70 -7.09
CA VAL A 190 1.47 -17.36 -7.43
C VAL A 190 1.89 -18.30 -6.32
N MET A 191 1.85 -17.84 -5.07
CA MET A 191 2.28 -18.64 -3.94
C MET A 191 1.42 -19.90 -3.73
N ARG A 192 0.12 -19.86 -4.07
CA ARG A 192 -0.76 -21.05 -4.05
C ARG A 192 -0.37 -22.12 -5.09
N ARG A 193 0.33 -21.74 -6.15
CA ARG A 193 0.79 -22.67 -7.20
C ARG A 193 2.01 -23.47 -6.77
N TYR A 194 2.79 -22.95 -5.83
CA TYR A 194 4.02 -23.57 -5.32
C TYR A 194 3.80 -24.37 -4.03
N GLN A 195 2.54 -24.54 -3.59
CA GLN A 195 2.14 -25.47 -2.52
C GLN A 195 1.69 -26.80 -3.14
#